data_AF-A0A841R7Q2-F1
#
_entry.id   AF-A0A841R7Q2-F1
#
_cell.length_a   1.000
_cell.length_b   1.000
_cell.length_c   1.000
_cell.angle_alpha   90.00
_cell.angle_beta   90.00
_cell.angle_gamma   90.00
#
_symmetry.space_group_name_H-M   'P 1'
#
loop_
_entity.id
_entity.type
_entity.pdbx_description
1 polymer ?
#
loop_
_entity_poly.entity_id
_entity_poly.type
_entity_poly.pdbx_seq_one_letter_code
_entity_poly.pdbx_strand_id
1 'polypeptide(L)'
;MKDILYNGSRFLIYIAALSHLALSQIHIGIITKVFNPNSGFFLFSFTILGVVTAFSSSSVKKGSRIELFLLACVATEAMGFYFLRILIKDIQEANLLTFHDASLSIGLLVATMAAFIIGAILLLATGIAKDE
;
A
#
# COMPACT_ATOMS: atom_id res chain seq x y z
N MET A 1 -20.41 -16.21 8.09
CA MET A 1 -18.94 -16.14 8.24
C MET A 1 -18.24 -15.61 7.00
N LYS A 2 -18.48 -16.16 5.79
CA LYS A 2 -17.88 -15.67 4.53
C LYS A 2 -18.11 -14.17 4.26
N ASP A 3 -19.32 -13.65 4.50
CA ASP A 3 -19.61 -12.23 4.29
C ASP A 3 -18.91 -11.29 5.28
N ILE A 4 -18.69 -11.75 6.52
CA ILE A 4 -17.94 -11.01 7.53
C ILE A 4 -16.47 -10.92 7.10
N LEU A 5 -15.89 -12.03 6.65
CA LEU A 5 -14.50 -12.07 6.18
C LEU A 5 -14.30 -11.23 4.91
N TYR A 6 -15.25 -11.28 3.97
CA TYR A 6 -15.23 -10.43 2.78
C TYR A 6 -15.25 -8.93 3.13
N ASN A 7 -16.19 -8.52 3.98
CA ASN A 7 -16.31 -7.12 4.40
C ASN A 7 -15.10 -6.68 5.25
N GLY A 8 -14.59 -7.55 6.11
CA GLY A 8 -13.38 -7.33 6.90
C GLY A 8 -12.14 -7.15 6.03
N SER A 9 -11.99 -7.95 4.98
CA SER A 9 -10.87 -7.84 4.03
C SER A 9 -10.90 -6.51 3.27
N ARG A 10 -12.08 -6.07 2.81
CA ARG A 10 -12.24 -4.75 2.20
C ARG A 10 -11.95 -3.64 3.19
N PHE A 11 -12.46 -3.76 4.41
CA PHE A 11 -12.22 -2.78 5.45
C PHE A 11 -10.72 -2.64 5.76
N LEU A 12 -9.98 -3.75 5.83
CA LEU A 12 -8.54 -3.75 6.00
C LEU A 12 -7.82 -2.99 4.87
N ILE A 13 -8.15 -3.27 3.60
CA ILE A 13 -7.57 -2.57 2.44
C ILE A 13 -7.87 -1.07 2.51
N TYR A 14 -9.12 -0.69 2.83
CA TYR A 14 -9.53 0.71 2.95
C TYR A 14 -8.79 1.44 4.05
N ILE A 15 -8.71 0.85 5.25
CA ILE A 15 -7.99 1.45 6.37
C ILE A 15 -6.50 1.55 6.07
N ALA A 16 -5.89 0.53 5.47
CA ALA A 16 -4.48 0.59 5.07
C ALA A 16 -4.22 1.76 4.10
N ALA A 17 -5.06 1.93 3.07
CA ALA A 17 -4.94 3.02 2.11
C ALA A 17 -5.13 4.40 2.76
N LEU A 18 -6.18 4.58 3.56
CA LEU A 18 -6.51 5.86 4.18
C LEU A 18 -5.52 6.24 5.28
N SER A 19 -5.10 5.28 6.11
CA SER A 19 -4.06 5.50 7.11
C SER A 19 -2.73 5.84 6.47
N HIS A 20 -2.34 5.16 5.40
CA HIS A 20 -1.11 5.49 4.67
C HIS A 20 -1.18 6.90 4.07
N LEU A 21 -2.31 7.28 3.46
CA LEU A 21 -2.54 8.63 2.96
C LEU A 21 -2.43 9.68 4.08
N ALA A 22 -3.14 9.47 5.21
CA ALA A 22 -3.16 10.40 6.34
C ALA A 22 -1.78 10.53 7.03
N LEU A 23 -1.01 9.44 7.05
CA LEU A 23 0.31 9.38 7.67
C LEU A 23 1.46 9.64 6.68
N SER A 24 1.16 9.95 5.42
CA SER A 24 2.16 10.21 4.37
C SER A 24 3.15 11.33 4.73
N GLN A 25 2.74 12.27 5.58
CA GLN A 25 3.59 13.30 6.19
C GLN A 25 4.84 12.74 6.89
N ILE A 26 4.77 11.53 7.45
CA ILE A 26 5.92 10.84 8.06
C ILE A 26 6.97 10.54 6.98
N HIS A 27 6.54 10.01 5.83
CA HIS A 27 7.42 9.74 4.70
C HIS A 27 7.98 11.04 4.11
N ILE A 28 7.14 12.07 3.96
CA ILE A 28 7.55 13.39 3.46
C ILE A 28 8.67 13.97 4.33
N GLY A 29 8.58 13.87 5.65
CA GLY A 29 9.60 14.35 6.57
C GLY A 29 10.97 13.66 6.43
N ILE A 30 11.00 12.40 5.98
CA ILE A 30 12.25 11.70 5.66
C ILE A 30 12.75 12.08 4.26
N ILE A 31 11.85 12.10 3.28
CA ILE A 31 12.18 12.45 1.89
C ILE A 31 12.78 13.86 1.80
N THR A 32 12.27 14.82 2.56
CA THR A 32 12.80 16.19 2.59
C THR A 32 14.19 16.26 3.21
N LYS A 33 14.57 15.33 4.09
CA LYS A 33 15.92 15.27 4.67
C LYS A 33 16.93 14.64 3.71
N VAL A 34 16.51 13.66 2.89
CA VAL A 34 17.36 13.07 1.84
C VAL A 34 17.38 13.88 0.54
N PHE A 35 16.47 14.86 0.37
CA PHE A 35 16.36 15.72 -0.81
C PHE A 35 16.30 14.98 -2.16
N ASN A 36 15.72 13.78 -2.20
CA ASN A 36 15.58 13.01 -3.43
C ASN A 36 14.17 13.18 -4.06
N PRO A 37 14.05 13.83 -5.23
CA PRO A 37 12.75 14.04 -5.88
C PRO A 37 12.10 12.74 -6.37
N ASN A 38 12.88 11.70 -6.67
CA ASN A 38 12.33 10.41 -7.10
C ASN A 38 11.52 9.75 -5.97
N SER A 39 11.98 9.88 -4.73
CA SER A 39 11.32 9.31 -3.55
C SER A 39 9.94 9.90 -3.32
N GLY A 40 9.78 11.20 -3.59
CA GLY A 40 8.47 11.87 -3.58
C GLY A 40 7.51 11.33 -4.64
N PHE A 41 8.00 11.09 -5.86
CA PHE A 41 7.18 10.52 -6.94
C PHE A 41 6.68 9.11 -6.62
N PHE A 42 7.54 8.24 -6.10
CA PHE A 42 7.14 6.87 -5.75
C PHE A 42 6.21 6.82 -4.53
N LEU A 43 6.43 7.67 -3.52
CA LEU A 43 5.49 7.83 -2.40
C LEU A 43 4.09 8.24 -2.89
N PHE A 44 4.03 9.24 -3.76
CA PHE A 44 2.76 9.73 -4.32
C PHE A 44 2.07 8.64 -5.14
N SER A 45 2.82 7.95 -6.00
CA SER A 45 2.31 6.86 -6.84
C SER A 45 1.77 5.71 -5.99
N PHE A 46 2.51 5.28 -4.96
CA PHE A 46 2.06 4.25 -4.04
C PHE A 46 0.78 4.66 -3.30
N THR A 47 0.70 5.91 -2.85
CA THR A 47 -0.46 6.43 -2.14
C THR A 47 -1.72 6.45 -3.01
N ILE A 48 -1.64 7.01 -4.22
CA ILE A 48 -2.79 7.05 -5.14
C ILE A 48 -3.20 5.65 -5.55
N LEU A 49 -2.26 4.78 -5.91
CA LEU A 49 -2.57 3.40 -6.28
C LEU A 49 -3.18 2.63 -5.12
N GLY A 50 -2.73 2.85 -3.88
CA GLY A 50 -3.36 2.27 -2.69
C GLY A 50 -4.83 2.67 -2.55
N VAL A 51 -5.16 3.93 -2.81
CA VAL A 51 -6.56 4.41 -2.84
C VAL A 51 -7.35 3.77 -3.99
N VAL A 52 -6.75 3.67 -5.19
CA VAL A 52 -7.36 2.98 -6.34
C VAL A 52 -7.63 1.50 -6.04
N THR A 53 -6.71 0.83 -5.36
CA THR A 53 -6.84 -0.56 -4.88
C THR A 53 -8.00 -0.69 -3.89
N ALA A 54 -8.11 0.25 -2.94
CA ALA A 54 -9.24 0.29 -2.01
C ALA A 54 -10.59 0.43 -2.75
N PHE A 55 -10.72 1.36 -3.69
CA PHE A 55 -11.97 1.51 -4.44
C PHE A 55 -12.27 0.32 -5.35
N SER A 56 -11.27 -0.23 -6.03
CA SER A 56 -11.44 -1.41 -6.90
C SER A 56 -11.81 -2.67 -6.13
N SER A 57 -11.43 -2.79 -4.85
CA SER A 57 -11.84 -3.90 -3.95
C SER A 57 -13.38 -4.05 -3.87
N SER A 58 -14.13 -2.97 -4.07
CA SER A 58 -15.59 -2.96 -4.08
C SER A 58 -16.19 -3.68 -5.29
N SER A 59 -15.40 -3.85 -6.36
CA SER A 59 -15.84 -4.44 -7.63
C SER A 59 -15.71 -5.96 -7.66
N VAL A 60 -15.03 -6.57 -6.68
CA VAL A 60 -14.73 -8.01 -6.65
C VAL A 60 -16.00 -8.88 -6.55
N LYS A 61 -17.09 -8.39 -5.94
CA LYS A 61 -18.40 -9.09 -5.88
C LYS A 61 -19.33 -8.85 -7.08
N LYS A 62 -19.02 -7.91 -7.97
CA LYS A 62 -19.93 -7.48 -9.05
C LYS A 62 -19.57 -8.07 -10.42
N GLY A 63 -19.05 -9.31 -10.44
CA GLY A 63 -18.99 -10.17 -11.62
C GLY A 63 -18.33 -9.64 -12.89
N SER A 64 -17.51 -8.58 -12.87
CA SER A 64 -16.92 -8.09 -14.13
C SER A 64 -15.55 -7.41 -14.08
N ARG A 65 -14.90 -7.21 -12.92
CA ARG A 65 -13.62 -6.46 -12.87
C ARG A 65 -12.62 -6.95 -11.82
N ILE A 66 -12.51 -8.26 -11.61
CA ILE A 66 -11.45 -8.84 -10.78
C ILE A 66 -10.07 -8.46 -11.35
N GLU A 67 -9.94 -8.43 -12.68
CA GLU A 67 -8.71 -8.03 -13.38
C GLU A 67 -8.24 -6.61 -12.99
N LEU A 68 -9.16 -5.65 -12.88
CA LEU A 68 -8.83 -4.28 -12.47
C LEU A 68 -8.33 -4.23 -11.03
N PHE A 69 -8.94 -5.02 -10.14
CA PHE A 69 -8.48 -5.13 -8.75
C PHE A 69 -7.09 -5.78 -8.68
N LEU A 70 -6.86 -6.87 -9.41
CA LEU A 70 -5.55 -7.53 -9.48
C LEU A 70 -4.47 -6.59 -10.03
N LEU A 71 -4.78 -5.88 -11.12
CA LEU A 71 -3.86 -4.90 -11.70
C LEU A 71 -3.54 -3.78 -10.72
N ALA A 72 -4.55 -3.25 -10.01
CA ALA A 72 -4.36 -2.23 -9.00
C ALA A 72 -3.50 -2.74 -7.83
N CYS A 73 -3.73 -3.96 -7.34
CA CYS A 73 -2.92 -4.60 -6.31
C CYS A 73 -1.45 -4.73 -6.75
N VAL A 74 -1.20 -5.30 -7.93
CA VAL A 74 0.16 -5.47 -8.46
C VAL A 74 0.85 -4.13 -8.63
N ALA A 75 0.18 -3.13 -9.19
CA ALA A 75 0.73 -1.79 -9.36
C ALA A 75 1.03 -1.12 -8.02
N THR A 76 0.15 -1.27 -7.04
CA THR A 76 0.32 -0.74 -5.68
C THR A 76 1.54 -1.36 -5.02
N GLU A 77 1.65 -2.69 -5.01
CA GLU A 77 2.79 -3.40 -4.42
C GLU A 77 4.10 -3.09 -5.14
N ALA A 78 4.10 -3.01 -6.47
CA ALA A 78 5.27 -2.62 -7.24
C ALA A 78 5.75 -1.23 -6.81
N MET A 79 4.86 -0.24 -6.72
CA MET A 79 5.24 1.12 -6.29
C MET A 79 5.69 1.17 -4.83
N GLY A 80 5.04 0.42 -3.93
CA GLY A 80 5.47 0.30 -2.53
C GLY A 80 6.87 -0.28 -2.40
N PHE A 81 7.17 -1.34 -3.16
CA PHE A 81 8.50 -1.95 -3.19
C PHE A 81 9.56 -1.01 -3.79
N TYR A 82 9.27 -0.33 -4.90
CA TYR A 82 10.19 0.66 -5.47
C TYR A 82 10.45 1.81 -4.51
N PHE A 83 9.41 2.32 -3.85
CA PHE A 83 9.56 3.36 -2.85
C PHE A 83 10.43 2.89 -1.68
N LEU A 84 10.18 1.69 -1.13
CA LEU A 84 10.98 1.11 -0.05
C LEU A 84 12.46 1.00 -0.43
N ARG A 85 12.74 0.48 -1.63
CA ARG A 85 14.11 0.31 -2.13
C ARG A 85 14.84 1.65 -2.25
N ILE A 86 14.19 2.66 -2.83
CA ILE A 86 14.79 3.98 -3.00
C ILE A 86 14.97 4.65 -1.64
N LEU A 87 13.98 4.55 -0.75
CA LEU A 87 14.07 5.12 0.59
C LEU A 87 15.25 4.54 1.37
N ILE A 88 15.43 3.21 1.36
CA ILE A 88 16.58 2.56 2.03
C ILE A 88 17.90 3.03 1.40
N LYS A 89 17.96 3.07 0.07
CA LYS A 89 19.16 3.52 -0.65
C LYS A 89 19.52 4.96 -0.27
N ASP A 90 18.54 5.86 -0.28
CA ASP A 90 18.73 7.27 0.06
C ASP A 90 19.20 7.45 1.51
N ILE A 91 18.67 6.67 2.45
CA ILE A 91 19.10 6.69 3.85
C ILE A 91 20.55 6.21 3.98
N GLN A 92 20.94 5.17 3.24
CA GLN A 92 22.32 4.65 3.25
C GLN A 92 23.33 5.64 2.66
N GLU A 93 22.91 6.40 1.64
CA GLU A 93 23.75 7.42 0.99
C GLU A 93 23.77 8.75 1.75
N ALA A 94 22.76 9.02 2.60
CA ALA A 94 22.66 10.23 3.39
C ALA A 94 23.48 10.16 4.68
N ASN A 95 24.52 10.99 4.79
CA ASN A 95 25.33 11.13 6.01
C ASN A 95 24.60 11.76 7.21
N LEU A 96 23.37 12.25 7.01
CA LEU A 96 22.60 13.02 8.00
C LEU A 96 21.47 12.22 8.67
N LEU A 97 21.25 10.97 8.26
CA LEU A 97 20.13 10.16 8.71
C LEU A 97 20.63 8.80 9.20
N THR A 98 20.12 8.38 10.35
CA THR A 98 20.26 7.01 10.81
C THR A 98 19.03 6.19 10.43
N PHE A 99 19.18 4.86 10.39
CA PHE A 99 18.03 3.96 10.26
C PHE A 99 16.99 4.16 11.38
N HIS A 100 17.42 4.62 12.56
CA HIS A 100 16.50 4.94 13.63
C HIS A 100 15.57 6.09 13.26
N ASP A 101 16.09 7.12 12.59
CA ASP A 101 15.28 8.29 12.20
C ASP A 101 14.18 7.92 11.20
N ALA A 102 14.43 6.90 10.37
CA ALA A 102 13.50 6.44 9.33
C ALA A 102 12.69 5.20 9.72
N SER A 103 12.89 4.62 10.90
CA SER A 103 12.31 3.33 11.28
C SER A 103 10.78 3.35 11.28
N LEU A 104 10.17 4.44 11.74
CA LEU A 104 8.72 4.62 11.71
C LEU A 104 8.19 4.68 10.27
N SER A 105 8.89 5.40 9.39
CA SER A 105 8.55 5.48 7.96
C SER A 105 8.64 4.11 7.28
N ILE A 106 9.74 3.39 7.49
CA ILE A 106 9.93 2.06 6.93
C ILE A 106 8.89 1.08 7.48
N GLY A 107 8.65 1.10 8.79
CA GLY A 107 7.67 0.24 9.45
C GLY A 107 6.25 0.48 8.94
N LEU A 108 5.85 1.75 8.81
CA LEU A 108 4.55 2.11 8.25
C LEU A 108 4.40 1.59 6.80
N LEU A 109 5.42 1.79 5.96
CA LEU A 109 5.41 1.34 4.57
C LEU A 109 5.25 -0.19 4.47
N VAL A 110 6.07 -0.94 5.20
CA VAL A 110 6.02 -2.41 5.23
C VAL A 110 4.68 -2.91 5.78
N ALA A 111 4.16 -2.28 6.84
CA ALA A 111 2.86 -2.64 7.41
C ALA A 111 1.71 -2.39 6.42
N THR A 112 1.73 -1.28 5.69
CA THR A 112 0.74 -0.98 4.65
C THR A 112 0.79 -1.99 3.50
N MET A 113 1.98 -2.33 3.00
CA MET A 113 2.16 -3.36 1.96
C MET A 113 1.62 -4.72 2.44
N ALA A 114 1.99 -5.15 3.66
CA ALA A 114 1.49 -6.38 4.23
C ALA A 114 -0.04 -6.40 4.34
N ALA A 115 -0.65 -5.28 4.76
CA ALA A 115 -2.10 -5.15 4.86
C ALA A 115 -2.79 -5.25 3.49
N PHE A 116 -2.22 -4.67 2.44
CA PHE A 116 -2.73 -4.82 1.06
C PHE A 116 -2.63 -6.25 0.57
N ILE A 117 -1.49 -6.92 0.75
CA ILE A 117 -1.30 -8.33 0.34
C ILE A 117 -2.29 -9.23 1.07
N ILE A 118 -2.34 -9.16 2.41
CA ILE A 118 -3.23 -9.99 3.22
C ILE A 118 -4.69 -9.70 2.86
N GLY A 119 -5.06 -8.42 2.76
CA GLY A 119 -6.41 -8.01 2.39
C GLY A 119 -6.81 -8.51 1.00
N ALA A 120 -5.92 -8.45 0.01
CA ALA A 120 -6.18 -8.92 -1.35
C ALA A 120 -6.36 -10.44 -1.40
N ILE A 121 -5.49 -11.21 -0.74
CA ILE A 121 -5.58 -12.68 -0.69
C ILE A 121 -6.91 -13.10 -0.04
N LEU A 122 -7.25 -12.52 1.11
CA LEU A 122 -8.50 -12.84 1.81
C LEU A 122 -9.73 -12.42 1.00
N LEU A 123 -9.67 -11.27 0.32
CA LEU A 123 -10.76 -10.79 -0.52
C LEU A 123 -11.00 -11.68 -1.73
N LEU A 124 -9.94 -12.15 -2.39
CA LEU A 124 -10.04 -13.07 -3.53
C LEU A 124 -10.57 -14.44 -3.07
N ALA A 125 -10.02 -14.99 -1.98
CA ALA A 125 -10.44 -16.28 -1.43
C ALA A 125 -11.93 -16.28 -1.02
N THR A 126 -12.44 -15.15 -0.54
CA THR A 126 -13.86 -15.03 -0.12
C THR A 126 -14.80 -14.51 -1.19
N GLY A 127 -14.29 -13.75 -2.16
CA GLY A 127 -15.04 -13.20 -3.28
C GLY A 127 -15.31 -14.24 -4.36
N ILE A 128 -14.29 -15.02 -4.75
CA ILE A 128 -14.40 -16.08 -5.76
C ILE A 128 -15.28 -17.23 -5.24
N ALA A 129 -15.08 -17.64 -3.98
CA ALA A 129 -15.86 -18.72 -3.35
C ALA A 129 -17.32 -18.36 -3.01
N LYS A 130 -17.84 -17.24 -3.54
CA LYS A 130 -19.24 -16.83 -3.45
C LYS A 130 -19.97 -16.96 -4.80
N ASP A 131 -19.24 -17.10 -5.91
CA ASP A 131 -19.78 -17.30 -7.26
C ASP A 131 -19.91 -18.80 -7.63
N GLU A 132 -19.43 -19.70 -6.77
CA GLU A 132 -19.72 -21.16 -6.75
C GLU A 132 -20.84 -21.48 -5.76
#